data_AF-A0AAN9HTP6-F1
#
_entry.id   AF-A0AAN9HTP6-F1
#
_cell.length_a   1.000
_cell.length_b   1.000
_cell.length_c   1.000
_cell.angle_alpha   90.00
_cell.angle_beta   90.00
_cell.angle_gamma   90.00
#
_symmetry.space_group_name_H-M   'P 1'
#
loop_
_entity.id
_entity.type
_entity.pdbx_description
1 polymer ?
#
loop_
_entity_poly.entity_id
_entity_poly.type
_entity_poly.pdbx_seq_one_letter_code
_entity_poly.pdbx_strand_id
1 'polypeptide(L)'
;MCTVNGSVYGPVWKSLGRNMVQNMLSSSRLKEFRGLRDKAMDKLINMLRSEAKKNENGVVLVIKEARFAVFCILVAMCFGLEMDEEAVETMDQVMKNVLITSNPRIDDYLPILSPFFSKHRKRALEVRKEQVDFIVPRVEQIKRAIQNPGSDHTATTSSYLDTHFDLKI
;
A
#
# COMPACT_ATOMS: atom_id res chain seq x y z
N MET A 1 -9.90 -7.89 5.90
CA MET A 1 -8.54 -7.33 6.00
C MET A 1 -8.64 -6.04 6.82
N CYS A 2 -8.23 -6.05 8.08
CA CYS A 2 -8.29 -4.86 8.93
C CYS A 2 -7.05 -4.01 8.66
N THR A 3 -7.22 -2.88 7.98
CA THR A 3 -6.16 -1.87 7.91
C THR A 3 -5.97 -1.27 9.31
N VAL A 4 -4.74 -0.96 9.71
CA VAL A 4 -4.46 -0.37 11.04
C VAL A 4 -5.32 0.87 11.27
N ASN A 5 -5.46 1.72 10.25
CA ASN A 5 -6.27 2.95 10.28
C ASN A 5 -7.80 2.70 10.23
N GLY A 6 -8.25 1.54 9.76
CA GLY A 6 -9.68 1.20 9.66
C GLY A 6 -10.21 0.40 10.85
N SER A 7 -9.34 0.00 11.78
CA SER A 7 -9.75 -0.73 12.99
C SER A 7 -10.25 0.24 14.08
N VAL A 8 -11.35 -0.12 14.73
CA VAL A 8 -11.85 0.64 15.89
C VAL A 8 -10.77 0.65 16.96
N TYR A 9 -10.51 1.83 17.54
CA TYR A 9 -9.52 1.99 18.59
C TYR A 9 -9.77 0.97 19.71
N GLY A 10 -8.74 0.19 20.06
CA GLY A 10 -8.85 -0.91 21.01
C GLY A 10 -7.61 -1.79 21.06
N PRO A 11 -7.66 -2.92 21.79
CA PRO A 11 -6.54 -3.85 21.88
C PRO A 11 -6.04 -4.33 20.51
N VAL A 12 -6.95 -4.59 19.57
CA VAL A 12 -6.63 -5.00 18.20
C VAL A 12 -5.85 -3.91 17.44
N TRP A 13 -6.31 -2.65 17.50
CA TRP A 13 -5.60 -1.52 16.89
C TRP A 13 -4.18 -1.37 17.45
N LYS A 14 -4.03 -1.48 18.78
CA LYS A 14 -2.72 -1.38 19.45
C LYS A 14 -1.79 -2.52 19.06
N SER A 15 -2.30 -3.75 19.00
CA SER A 15 -1.51 -4.93 18.61
C SER A 15 -1.07 -4.85 17.16
N LEU A 16 -1.96 -4.47 16.24
CA LEU A 16 -1.63 -4.25 14.83
C LEU A 16 -0.59 -3.13 14.66
N GLY A 17 -0.76 -2.00 15.35
CA GLY A 17 0.20 -0.89 15.29
C GLY A 17 1.58 -1.28 15.82
N ARG A 18 1.65 -2.00 16.95
CA ARG A 18 2.91 -2.51 17.50
C ARG A 18 3.60 -3.51 16.58
N ASN A 19 2.83 -4.44 16.00
CA ASN A 19 3.37 -5.43 15.07
C ASN A 19 3.98 -4.76 13.83
N MET A 20 3.29 -3.76 13.26
CA MET A 20 3.82 -2.97 12.13
C MET A 20 5.15 -2.29 12.49
N VAL A 21 5.21 -1.62 13.64
CA VAL A 21 6.43 -0.89 14.05
C VAL A 21 7.59 -1.86 14.32
N GLN A 22 7.35 -2.98 14.98
CA GLN A 22 8.40 -3.92 15.37
C GLN A 22 8.91 -4.75 14.19
N ASN A 23 8.02 -5.20 13.31
CA ASN A 23 8.34 -6.18 12.29
C ASN A 23 8.56 -5.58 10.90
N MET A 24 8.07 -4.37 10.63
CA MET A 24 8.23 -3.71 9.33
C MET A 24 9.08 -2.45 9.41
N LEU A 25 8.86 -1.61 10.42
CA LEU A 25 9.48 -0.28 10.51
C LEU A 25 10.66 -0.20 11.50
N SER A 26 11.14 -1.33 12.01
CA SER A 26 12.32 -1.36 12.87
C SER A 26 13.60 -1.13 12.07
N SER A 27 14.62 -0.57 12.72
CA SER A 27 15.87 -0.19 12.06
C SER A 27 16.63 -1.37 11.44
N SER A 28 16.52 -2.57 12.02
CA SER A 28 17.07 -3.80 11.47
C SER A 28 16.34 -4.21 10.19
N ARG A 29 15.01 -4.23 10.21
CA ARG A 29 14.18 -4.61 9.06
C ARG A 29 14.33 -3.63 7.89
N LEU A 30 14.36 -2.32 8.17
CA LEU A 30 14.64 -1.32 7.13
C LEU A 30 16.03 -1.50 6.49
N LYS A 31 17.02 -2.02 7.22
CA LYS A 31 18.35 -2.33 6.66
C LYS A 31 18.30 -3.56 5.73
N GLU A 32 17.48 -4.56 6.03
CA GLU A 32 17.28 -5.74 5.16
C GLU A 32 16.74 -5.32 3.78
N PHE A 33 15.85 -4.32 3.74
CA PHE A 33 15.29 -3.78 2.49
C PHE A 33 16.16 -2.72 1.80
N ARG A 34 17.46 -2.62 2.11
CA ARG A 34 18.35 -1.62 1.48
C ARG A 34 18.36 -1.73 -0.05
N GLY A 35 18.49 -2.94 -0.59
CA GLY A 35 18.52 -3.16 -2.04
C GLY A 35 17.23 -2.71 -2.75
N LEU A 36 16.06 -2.92 -2.14
CA LEU A 36 14.78 -2.43 -2.68
C LEU A 36 14.71 -0.90 -2.68
N ARG A 37 15.21 -0.26 -1.61
CA ARG A 37 15.25 1.20 -1.52
C ARG A 37 16.19 1.81 -2.55
N ASP A 38 17.36 1.22 -2.76
CA ASP A 38 18.32 1.68 -3.77
C ASP A 38 17.71 1.56 -5.18
N LYS A 39 17.11 0.41 -5.53
CA LYS A 39 16.38 0.23 -6.81
C LYS A 39 15.25 1.26 -7.00
N ALA A 40 14.46 1.51 -5.96
CA ALA A 40 13.38 2.48 -6.01
C ALA A 40 13.89 3.92 -6.18
N MET A 41 15.02 4.27 -5.55
CA MET A 41 15.68 5.55 -5.72
C MET A 41 16.23 5.73 -7.14
N ASP A 42 16.85 4.70 -7.72
CA ASP A 42 17.32 4.72 -9.10
C ASP A 42 16.15 4.91 -10.07
N LYS A 43 15.03 4.22 -9.83
CA LYS A 43 13.80 4.39 -10.62
C LYS A 43 13.27 5.83 -10.51
N LEU A 44 13.22 6.40 -9.31
CA LEU A 44 12.83 7.79 -9.09
C LEU A 44 13.70 8.77 -9.87
N ILE A 45 15.03 8.61 -9.79
CA ILE A 45 15.99 9.46 -10.51
C ILE A 45 15.77 9.37 -12.02
N ASN A 46 15.52 8.17 -12.54
CA ASN A 46 15.27 7.98 -13.98
C ASN A 46 13.95 8.62 -14.43
N MET A 47 12.88 8.55 -13.63
CA MET A 47 11.62 9.24 -13.92
C MET A 47 11.82 10.76 -13.92
N LEU A 48 12.49 11.32 -12.91
CA LEU A 48 12.80 12.75 -12.85
C LEU A 48 13.62 13.22 -14.06
N ARG A 49 14.62 12.44 -14.48
CA ARG A 49 15.41 12.74 -15.70
C ARG A 49 14.57 12.68 -16.97
N SER A 50 13.63 11.74 -17.06
CA SER A 50 12.70 11.62 -18.20
C SER A 50 11.75 12.81 -18.26
N GLU A 51 11.20 13.22 -17.13
CA GLU A 51 10.32 14.40 -17.02
C GLU A 51 11.07 15.69 -17.35
N ALA A 52 12.30 15.86 -16.85
CA ALA A 52 13.16 16.99 -17.18
C ALA A 52 13.46 17.10 -18.68
N LYS A 53 13.63 15.95 -19.37
CA LYS A 53 13.85 15.92 -20.83
C LYS A 53 12.60 16.25 -21.64
N LYS A 54 11.42 15.95 -21.12
CA LYS A 54 10.13 16.23 -21.78
C LYS A 54 9.73 17.70 -21.66
N ASN A 55 10.15 18.36 -20.58
CA ASN A 55 9.87 19.77 -20.35
C ASN A 55 11.00 20.62 -20.92
N GLU A 56 10.70 21.49 -21.89
CA GLU A 56 11.69 22.36 -22.54
C GLU A 56 12.47 23.25 -21.56
N ASN A 57 11.86 23.59 -20.41
CA ASN A 57 12.47 24.40 -19.36
C ASN A 57 13.14 23.57 -18.25
N GLY A 58 13.16 22.24 -18.34
CA GLY A 58 13.75 21.35 -17.33
C GLY A 58 13.05 21.33 -15.97
N VAL A 59 11.86 21.91 -15.86
CA VAL A 59 11.06 21.93 -14.62
C VAL A 59 10.46 20.55 -14.38
N VAL A 60 10.49 20.07 -13.13
CA VAL A 60 10.01 18.73 -12.75
C VAL A 60 9.15 18.80 -11.49
N LEU A 61 8.02 18.08 -11.47
CA LEU A 61 7.16 18.03 -10.28
C LEU A 61 7.64 16.95 -9.30
N VAL A 62 8.65 17.27 -8.51
CA VAL A 62 9.31 16.34 -7.57
C VAL A 62 8.34 15.67 -6.59
N ILE A 63 7.31 16.38 -6.11
CA ILE A 63 6.38 15.84 -5.09
C ILE A 63 5.62 14.62 -5.61
N LYS A 64 5.19 14.65 -6.87
CA LYS A 64 4.41 13.56 -7.47
C LYS A 64 5.27 12.31 -7.60
N GLU A 65 6.46 12.47 -8.17
CA GLU A 65 7.39 11.37 -8.41
C GLU A 65 7.94 10.80 -7.09
N ALA A 66 8.26 11.66 -6.11
CA ALA A 66 8.67 11.23 -4.78
C ALA A 66 7.58 10.42 -4.06
N ARG A 67 6.30 10.84 -4.16
CA ARG A 67 5.18 10.09 -3.58
C ARG A 67 5.05 8.71 -4.19
N PHE A 68 5.17 8.62 -5.51
CA PHE A 68 5.12 7.34 -6.22
C PHE A 68 6.28 6.42 -5.82
N ALA A 69 7.51 6.93 -5.73
CA ALA A 69 8.65 6.15 -5.28
C ALA A 69 8.50 5.63 -3.84
N VAL A 70 8.01 6.46 -2.92
CA VAL A 70 7.70 6.04 -1.54
C VAL A 70 6.62 4.95 -1.55
N PHE A 71 5.59 5.10 -2.39
CA PHE A 71 4.55 4.09 -2.54
C PHE A 71 5.11 2.75 -3.02
N CYS A 72 5.95 2.74 -4.06
CA CYS A 72 6.63 1.54 -4.57
C CYS A 72 7.42 0.83 -3.45
N ILE A 73 8.20 1.58 -2.66
CA ILE A 73 8.98 1.04 -1.54
C ILE A 73 8.06 0.40 -0.50
N LEU A 74 6.99 1.08 -0.10
CA LEU A 74 6.04 0.56 0.89
C LEU A 74 5.33 -0.70 0.40
N VAL A 75 4.91 -0.74 -0.86
CA VAL A 75 4.30 -1.92 -1.47
C VAL A 75 5.30 -3.08 -1.51
N ALA A 76 6.53 -2.84 -1.96
CA ALA A 76 7.57 -3.87 -2.01
C ALA A 76 7.90 -4.43 -0.60
N MET A 77 7.96 -3.57 0.43
CA MET A 77 8.17 -4.02 1.82
C MET A 77 6.95 -4.75 2.40
N CYS A 78 5.73 -4.31 2.05
CA CYS A 78 4.49 -4.93 2.52
C CYS A 78 4.28 -6.32 1.93
N PHE A 79 4.54 -6.48 0.64
CA PHE A 79 4.19 -7.68 -0.12
C PHE A 79 5.38 -8.60 -0.40
N GLY A 80 6.62 -8.11 -0.32
CA GLY A 80 7.83 -8.92 -0.52
C GLY A 80 8.04 -9.41 -1.96
N LEU A 81 7.22 -8.94 -2.89
CA LEU A 81 7.24 -9.24 -4.32
C LEU A 81 7.67 -8.00 -5.09
N GLU A 82 8.54 -8.19 -6.09
CA GLU A 82 8.73 -7.19 -7.14
C GLU A 82 7.47 -7.18 -8.00
N MET A 83 6.59 -6.21 -7.74
CA MET A 83 5.41 -5.96 -8.56
C MET A 83 5.85 -5.28 -9.86
N ASP A 84 5.24 -5.69 -10.97
CA ASP A 84 5.36 -5.02 -12.25
C ASP A 84 4.86 -3.58 -12.18
N GLU A 85 5.38 -2.73 -13.05
CA GLU A 85 5.07 -1.29 -13.06
C GLU A 85 3.57 -1.02 -13.22
N GLU A 86 2.91 -1.79 -14.08
CA GLU A 86 1.46 -1.69 -14.31
C GLU A 86 0.65 -2.06 -13.06
N ALA A 87 1.02 -3.12 -12.34
CA ALA A 87 0.39 -3.45 -11.07
C ALA A 87 0.63 -2.40 -9.98
N VAL A 88 1.81 -1.77 -9.94
CA VAL A 88 2.09 -0.70 -8.98
C VAL A 88 1.27 0.55 -9.29
N GLU A 89 1.14 0.94 -10.56
CA GLU A 89 0.27 2.04 -10.98
C GLU A 89 -1.19 1.76 -10.66
N THR A 90 -1.66 0.54 -10.92
CA THR A 90 -3.03 0.14 -10.59
C THR A 90 -3.26 0.18 -9.07
N MET A 91 -2.28 -0.30 -8.28
CA MET A 91 -2.35 -0.25 -6.81
C MET A 91 -2.41 1.20 -6.30
N ASP A 92 -1.62 2.11 -6.88
CA ASP A 92 -1.63 3.54 -6.53
C ASP A 92 -3.00 4.17 -6.86
N GLN A 93 -3.58 3.84 -8.01
CA GLN A 93 -4.91 4.34 -8.40
C GLN A 93 -6.02 3.84 -7.46
N VAL A 94 -6.02 2.54 -7.13
CA VAL A 94 -6.98 1.94 -6.19
C VAL A 94 -6.85 2.59 -4.81
N MET A 95 -5.62 2.77 -4.31
CA MET A 95 -5.38 3.39 -3.00
C MET A 95 -5.76 4.88 -2.97
N LYS A 96 -5.53 5.63 -4.05
CA LYS A 96 -6.01 7.01 -4.21
C LYS A 96 -7.53 7.08 -4.17
N ASN A 97 -8.23 6.18 -4.88
CA ASN A 97 -9.69 6.11 -4.88
C ASN A 97 -10.23 5.87 -3.47
N VAL A 98 -9.60 4.96 -2.71
CA VAL A 98 -9.94 4.67 -1.31
C VAL A 98 -9.75 5.91 -0.44
N LEU A 99 -8.61 6.60 -0.55
CA LEU A 99 -8.33 7.79 0.25
C LEU A 99 -9.34 8.92 -0.01
N ILE A 100 -9.62 9.22 -1.28
CA ILE A 100 -10.59 10.25 -1.67
C ILE A 100 -11.99 9.92 -1.14
N THR A 101 -12.38 8.64 -1.19
CA THR A 101 -13.72 8.21 -0.78
C THR A 101 -13.86 8.05 0.73
N SER A 102 -12.74 7.89 1.44
CA SER A 102 -12.66 7.77 2.89
C SER A 102 -12.42 9.11 3.60
N ASN A 103 -12.31 10.22 2.86
CA ASN A 103 -12.21 11.54 3.48
C ASN A 103 -13.42 11.81 4.39
N PRO A 104 -13.21 12.44 5.56
CA PRO A 104 -14.27 12.67 6.53
C PRO A 104 -15.42 13.44 5.90
N ARG A 105 -16.63 12.89 6.02
CA ARG A 105 -17.85 13.45 5.42
C ARG A 105 -18.71 14.13 6.47
N ILE A 106 -19.57 15.04 6.02
CA ILE A 106 -20.50 15.76 6.89
C ILE A 106 -21.46 14.80 7.60
N ASP A 107 -21.88 13.70 6.95
CA ASP A 107 -22.73 12.69 7.56
C ASP A 107 -22.05 11.83 8.63
N ASP A 108 -20.71 11.81 8.67
CA ASP A 108 -19.96 11.17 9.78
C ASP A 108 -20.12 11.97 11.09
N TYR A 109 -20.37 13.28 11.01
CA TYR A 109 -20.60 14.16 12.16
C TYR A 109 -22.08 14.45 12.41
N LEU A 110 -22.92 14.38 11.37
CA LEU A 110 -24.35 14.65 11.42
C LEU A 110 -25.15 13.48 10.82
N PRO A 111 -25.41 12.42 11.61
CA PRO A 111 -26.09 11.21 11.13
C PRO A 111 -27.48 11.45 10.53
N ILE A 112 -28.15 12.54 10.92
CA ILE A 112 -29.46 12.96 10.41
C ILE A 112 -29.41 13.24 8.89
N LEU A 113 -28.26 13.67 8.36
CA LEU A 113 -28.08 13.94 6.94
C LEU A 113 -27.74 12.67 6.14
N SER A 114 -27.49 11.54 6.81
CA SER A 114 -27.14 10.26 6.18
C SER A 114 -28.05 9.89 5.01
N PRO A 115 -29.40 9.98 5.06
CA PRO A 115 -30.26 9.62 3.93
C PRO A 115 -29.94 10.39 2.63
N PHE A 116 -29.45 11.63 2.73
CA PHE A 116 -29.12 12.49 1.59
C PHE A 116 -27.82 12.07 0.88
N PHE A 117 -26.90 11.39 1.57
CA PHE A 117 -25.60 10.98 1.04
C PHE A 117 -25.56 9.52 0.53
N SER A 118 -26.71 8.95 0.14
CA SER A 118 -26.81 7.56 -0.35
C SER A 118 -25.90 7.24 -1.55
N LYS A 119 -25.73 8.20 -2.49
CA LYS A 119 -24.81 8.08 -3.63
C LYS A 119 -23.35 7.94 -3.19
N HIS A 120 -22.93 8.69 -2.17
CA HIS A 120 -21.56 8.62 -1.64
C HIS A 120 -21.29 7.31 -0.90
N ARG A 121 -22.29 6.78 -0.18
CA ARG A 121 -22.20 5.43 0.41
C ARG A 121 -22.09 4.36 -0.65
N LYS A 122 -22.89 4.44 -1.72
CA LYS A 122 -22.79 3.52 -2.85
C LYS A 122 -21.40 3.55 -3.47
N ARG A 123 -20.85 4.75 -3.71
CA ARG A 123 -19.48 4.91 -4.23
C ARG A 123 -18.42 4.33 -3.28
N ALA A 124 -18.58 4.52 -1.97
CA ALA A 124 -17.68 3.93 -0.97
C ALA A 124 -17.70 2.39 -0.98
N LEU A 125 -18.87 1.79 -1.18
CA LEU A 125 -19.00 0.34 -1.34
C LEU A 125 -18.36 -0.17 -2.63
N GLU A 126 -18.53 0.55 -3.74
CA GLU A 126 -17.89 0.22 -5.02
C GLU A 126 -16.36 0.27 -4.92
N VAL A 127 -15.81 1.35 -4.36
CA VAL A 127 -14.36 1.51 -4.17
C VAL A 127 -13.81 0.46 -3.20
N ARG A 128 -14.57 0.12 -2.15
CA ARG A 128 -14.20 -0.97 -1.24
C ARG A 128 -14.16 -2.31 -1.97
N LYS A 129 -15.11 -2.58 -2.86
CA LYS A 129 -15.13 -3.79 -3.67
C LYS A 129 -13.91 -3.83 -4.60
N GLU A 130 -13.65 -2.76 -5.34
CA GLU A 130 -12.47 -2.62 -6.21
C GLU A 130 -11.17 -2.87 -5.44
N GLN A 131 -11.04 -2.29 -4.24
CA GLN A 131 -9.90 -2.51 -3.36
C GLN A 131 -9.75 -3.99 -2.96
N VAL A 132 -10.84 -4.64 -2.55
CA VAL A 132 -10.81 -6.05 -2.14
C VAL A 132 -10.47 -6.96 -3.32
N ASP A 133 -11.13 -6.77 -4.46
CA ASP A 133 -10.93 -7.56 -5.68
C ASP A 133 -9.49 -7.44 -6.20
N PHE A 134 -8.84 -6.29 -5.99
CA PHE A 134 -7.46 -6.07 -6.38
C PHE A 134 -6.43 -6.63 -5.37
N ILE A 135 -6.65 -6.44 -4.07
CA ILE A 135 -5.66 -6.79 -3.03
C ILE A 135 -5.72 -8.27 -2.65
N VAL A 136 -6.92 -8.87 -2.56
CA VAL A 136 -7.09 -10.25 -2.08
C VAL A 136 -6.32 -11.27 -2.92
N PRO A 137 -6.38 -11.26 -4.27
CA PRO A 137 -5.64 -12.23 -5.08
C PRO A 137 -4.12 -12.18 -4.84
N ARG A 138 -3.56 -10.98 -4.61
CA ARG A 138 -2.13 -10.79 -4.33
C ARG A 138 -1.74 -11.36 -2.98
N VAL A 139 -2.57 -11.11 -1.97
CA VAL A 139 -2.38 -11.68 -0.62
C VAL A 139 -2.46 -13.21 -0.67
N GLU A 140 -3.35 -13.78 -1.47
CA GLU A 140 -3.44 -15.22 -1.68
C GLU A 140 -2.22 -15.79 -2.41
N GLN A 141 -1.71 -15.11 -3.44
CA GLN A 141 -0.49 -15.50 -4.15
C GLN A 141 0.69 -15.58 -3.18
N ILE A 142 0.86 -14.58 -2.34
CA ILE A 142 1.91 -14.53 -1.31
C ILE A 142 1.74 -15.67 -0.31
N LYS A 143 0.52 -15.89 0.16
CA LYS A 143 0.22 -17.02 1.06
C LYS A 143 0.61 -18.37 0.44
N ARG A 144 0.38 -18.57 -0.86
CA ARG A 144 0.78 -19.79 -1.57
C ARG A 144 2.30 -19.91 -1.72
N ALA A 145 2.99 -18.80 -1.99
CA ALA A 145 4.46 -18.76 -2.09
C ALA A 145 5.14 -19.10 -0.76
N ILE A 146 4.60 -18.61 0.37
CA ILE A 146 5.09 -18.95 1.72
C ILE A 146 4.90 -20.45 2.02
N GLN A 147 3.76 -21.02 1.61
CA GLN A 147 3.44 -22.43 1.84
C GLN A 147 4.24 -23.41 0.95
N ASN A 148 4.78 -22.94 -0.19
CA ASN A 148 5.57 -23.75 -1.13
C ASN A 148 6.89 -23.03 -1.51
N PRO A 149 7.95 -23.11 -0.68
CA PRO A 149 9.19 -22.35 -0.88
C PRO A 149 10.01 -22.74 -2.13
N GLY A 150 9.60 -23.77 -2.87
CA GLY A 150 10.37 -24.37 -3.96
C GLY A 150 9.99 -23.96 -5.38
N SER A 151 8.95 -23.15 -5.60
CA SER A 151 8.41 -22.88 -6.94
C SER A 151 8.61 -21.46 -7.48
N ASP A 152 9.03 -20.49 -6.66
CA ASP A 152 9.07 -19.08 -7.08
C ASP A 152 10.31 -18.34 -6.54
N HIS A 153 11.25 -18.02 -7.43
CA HIS A 153 12.51 -17.33 -7.12
C HIS A 153 12.34 -15.84 -6.77
N THR A 154 11.09 -15.35 -6.72
CA THR A 154 10.73 -13.94 -6.49
C THR A 154 10.39 -13.63 -5.03
N ALA A 155 10.29 -14.64 -4.16
CA ALA A 155 10.00 -14.45 -2.74
C ALA A 155 11.23 -13.89 -2.00
N THR A 156 11.26 -12.57 -1.79
CA THR A 156 12.29 -11.95 -0.96
C THR A 156 12.11 -12.39 0.49
N THR A 157 13.24 -12.62 1.19
CA THR A 157 13.43 -13.37 2.44
C THR A 157 12.58 -13.00 3.66
N SER A 158 11.73 -11.97 3.65
CA SER A 158 10.77 -11.70 4.73
C SER A 158 9.81 -10.59 4.30
N SER A 159 8.54 -10.90 4.09
CA SER A 159 7.48 -9.92 3.83
C SER A 159 6.77 -9.54 5.12
N TYR A 160 6.30 -8.29 5.27
CA TYR A 160 5.48 -7.92 6.43
C TYR A 160 4.22 -8.79 6.55
N LEU A 161 3.65 -9.21 5.41
CA LEU A 161 2.49 -10.10 5.40
C LEU A 161 2.75 -11.44 6.10
N ASP A 162 3.99 -11.95 6.09
CA ASP A 162 4.36 -13.18 6.79
C ASP A 162 4.08 -13.02 8.30
N THR A 163 4.49 -11.89 8.86
CA THR A 163 4.29 -11.57 10.28
C THR A 163 2.84 -11.24 10.64
N HIS A 164 2.02 -10.85 9.66
CA HIS A 164 0.58 -10.65 9.85
C HIS A 164 -0.18 -11.99 9.83
N PHE A 165 0.26 -12.98 9.06
CA PHE A 165 -0.35 -14.31 9.07
C PHE A 165 -0.05 -15.11 10.35
N ASP A 166 1.13 -14.90 10.94
CA ASP A 166 1.54 -15.54 12.20
C ASP A 166 0.94 -14.88 13.46
N LEU A 167 0.22 -13.77 13.29
CA LEU A 167 -0.39 -13.00 14.35
C LEU A 167 -1.65 -13.72 14.87
N LYS A 168 -1.47 -14.58 15.88
CA LYS A 168 -2.60 -15.08 16.69
C LYS A 168 -3.04 -13.98 17.65
N ILE A 169 -4.30 -13.54 17.50
CA ILE A 169 -4.99 -12.65 18.43
C ILE A 169 -5.66 -13.50 19.51
#